data_AF-A0A800AHR5-F1
#
_entry.id   AF-A0A800AHR5-F1
#
_cell.length_a   1.000
_cell.length_b   1.000
_cell.length_c   1.000
_cell.angle_alpha   90.00
_cell.angle_beta   90.00
_cell.angle_gamma   90.00
#
_symmetry.space_group_name_H-M   'P 1'
#
loop_
_entity.id
_entity.type
_entity.pdbx_description
1 polymer ?
#
loop_
_entity_poly.entity_id
_entity_poly.type
_entity_poly.pdbx_seq_one_letter_code
_entity_poly.pdbx_strand_id
1 'polypeptide(L)' 'MLVSETVYLRLERMGDKFSAYCSSDGKNWLICGEVNFPAKDPIQVGIHATDGWCLWGDMADTAIKIDYFRILRRFRDETP' A
#
# COMPACT_ATOMS: atom_id res chain seq x y z
N MET A 1 0.85 16.53 -6.40
CA MET A 1 0.79 16.09 -4.99
C MET A 1 -0.62 15.61 -4.72
N LEU A 2 -0.80 14.39 -4.19
CA LEU A 2 -2.13 13.88 -3.85
C LEU A 2 -2.55 14.52 -2.51
N VAL A 3 -3.65 15.28 -2.49
CA VAL A 3 -4.18 15.90 -1.27
C VAL A 3 -5.63 15.43 -1.11
N SER A 4 -5.92 14.70 -0.04
CA SER A 4 -7.24 14.14 0.24
C SER A 4 -7.34 13.81 1.74
N GLU A 5 -8.54 13.91 2.31
CA GLU A 5 -8.82 13.46 3.69
C GLU A 5 -8.75 11.94 3.83
N THR A 6 -9.02 11.20 2.74
CA THR A 6 -8.91 9.75 2.69
C THR A 6 -8.05 9.34 1.51
N VAL A 7 -7.12 8.41 1.74
CA VAL A 7 -6.23 7.88 0.70
C VAL A 7 -6.41 6.38 0.62
N TYR A 8 -6.53 5.88 -0.60
CA TYR A 8 -6.53 4.46 -0.91
C TYR A 8 -5.12 4.04 -1.29
N LEU A 9 -4.64 2.98 -0.66
CA LEU A 9 -3.36 2.35 -0.99
C LEU A 9 -3.61 0.99 -1.64
N ARG A 10 -2.79 0.65 -2.62
CA ARG A 10 -2.85 -0.64 -3.31
C ARG A 10 -1.45 -1.15 -3.59
N LEU A 11 -1.25 -2.44 -3.29
CA LEU A 11 -0.06 -3.18 -3.66
C LEU A 11 -0.48 -4.30 -4.61
N GLU A 12 0.12 -4.35 -5.79
CA GLU A 12 -0.02 -5.45 -6.74
C GLU A 12 1.25 -6.28 -6.75
N ARG A 13 1.10 -7.61 -6.76
CA ARG A 13 2.22 -8.55 -6.93
C ARG A 13 1.99 -9.38 -8.19
N MET A 14 3.00 -9.42 -9.05
CA MET A 14 3.08 -10.30 -10.21
C MET A 14 4.43 -11.04 -10.21
N GLY A 15 4.42 -12.28 -9.73
CA GLY A 15 5.66 -13.02 -9.47
C GLY A 15 6.49 -12.31 -8.40
N ASP A 16 7.71 -11.92 -8.77
CA ASP A 16 8.64 -11.18 -7.90
C ASP A 16 8.51 -9.65 -8.05
N LYS A 17 7.69 -9.17 -8.99
CA LYS A 17 7.47 -7.73 -9.17
C LYS A 17 6.34 -7.25 -8.27
N PHE A 18 6.61 -6.21 -7.49
CA PHE A 18 5.64 -5.49 -6.67
C PHE A 18 5.49 -4.06 -7.21
N SER A 19 4.24 -3.61 -7.36
CA SER A 19 3.90 -2.26 -7.80
C SER A 19 2.96 -1.62 -6.78
N ALA A 20 3.34 -0.45 -6.27
CA ALA A 20 2.59 0.30 -5.28
C ALA A 20 1.86 1.47 -5.94
N TYR A 21 0.61 1.69 -5.53
CA TYR A 21 -0.26 2.75 -6.05
C TYR A 21 -0.98 3.47 -4.93
N CYS A 22 -1.32 4.74 -5.18
CA CYS A 22 -2.21 5.52 -4.33
C CYS A 22 -3.35 6.14 -5.15
N SER A 23 -4.45 6.46 -4.47
CA SER A 23 -5.62 7.11 -5.07
C SER A 23 -6.36 7.95 -4.03
N SER A 24 -6.97 9.06 -4.47
CA SER A 24 -7.86 9.89 -3.65
C SER A 24 -9.33 9.51 -3.78
N ASP A 25 -9.71 8.72 -4.79
CA ASP A 25 -11.10 8.39 -5.12
C ASP A 25 -11.38 6.88 -5.24
N GLY A 26 -10.34 6.05 -5.12
CA GLY A 26 -10.42 4.60 -5.25
C GLY A 26 -10.64 4.10 -6.68
N LYS A 27 -10.66 4.99 -7.68
CA LYS A 27 -10.94 4.70 -9.10
C LYS A 27 -9.75 5.03 -9.98
N ASN A 28 -9.16 6.20 -9.79
CA ASN A 28 -7.99 6.67 -10.53
C ASN A 28 -6.73 6.44 -9.70
N TRP A 29 -5.81 5.64 -10.23
CA TRP A 29 -4.63 5.17 -9.49
C TRP A 29 -3.35 5.80 -10.04
N LEU A 30 -2.53 6.36 -9.15
CA LEU A 30 -1.21 6.88 -9.45
C LEU A 30 -0.15 5.89 -8.97
N ILE A 31 0.90 5.66 -9.77
CA ILE A 31 2.01 4.79 -9.38
C ILE A 31 2.92 5.51 -8.38
N CYS A 32 3.22 4.85 -7.26
CA CYS A 32 4.14 5.34 -6.24
C CYS A 32 5.55 4.78 -6.44
N GLY A 33 5.65 3.54 -6.92
CA GLY A 33 6.92 2.88 -7.17
C GLY A 33 6.77 1.41 -7.51
N GLU A 34 7.85 0.82 -8.02
CA GLU A 34 7.93 -0.60 -8.34
C GLU A 34 9.23 -1.17 -7.81
N VAL A 35 9.21 -2.44 -7.41
CA VAL A 35 10.38 -3.16 -6.95
C VAL A 35 10.32 -4.62 -7.39
N ASN A 36 11.46 -5.17 -7.78
CA ASN A 36 11.63 -6.62 -7.88
C ASN A 36 12.13 -7.13 -6.54
N PHE A 37 11.26 -7.87 -5.85
CA PHE A 37 11.52 -8.44 -4.54
C PHE A 37 11.16 -9.93 -4.58
N PRO A 38 12.15 -10.83 -4.73
CA PRO A 38 11.93 -12.28 -4.81
C PRO A 38 11.60 -12.86 -3.43
N ALA A 39 10.41 -12.53 -2.95
CA ALA A 39 9.91 -12.93 -1.65
C ALA A 39 9.47 -14.40 -1.67
N LYS A 40 9.97 -15.18 -0.71
CA LYS A 40 9.59 -16.59 -0.52
C LYS A 40 8.40 -16.68 0.41
N ASP A 41 7.54 -17.65 0.17
CA ASP A 41 6.39 -17.90 1.04
C ASP A 41 6.84 -18.47 2.42
N PRO A 42 6.14 -18.11 3.53
CA PRO A 42 4.96 -17.25 3.55
C PRO A 42 5.30 -15.75 3.53
N ILE A 43 4.58 -15.00 2.70
CA ILE A 43 4.67 -13.54 2.67
C ILE A 43 3.58 -12.94 3.54
N GLN A 44 3.99 -12.00 4.40
CA GLN A 44 3.08 -11.24 5.23
C GLN A 44 2.79 -9.88 4.59
N VAL A 45 1.53 -9.47 4.65
CA VAL A 45 1.08 -8.16 4.21
C VAL A 45 0.14 -7.60 5.28
N GLY A 46 0.27 -6.31 5.56
CA GLY A 46 -0.50 -5.67 6.61
C GLY A 46 -0.35 -4.16 6.55
N ILE A 47 -0.95 -3.50 7.53
CA ILE A 47 -0.93 -2.06 7.66
C ILE A 47 0.18 -1.67 8.62
N HIS A 48 0.89 -0.61 8.27
CA HIS A 48 1.97 -0.07 9.07
C HIS A 48 1.75 1.43 9.27
N ALA A 49 1.85 1.87 10.51
CA ALA A 49 1.87 3.26 10.93
C ALA A 49 3.10 3.44 11.81
N THR A 50 3.96 4.38 11.43
CA THR A 50 5.11 4.78 12.24
C THR A 50 5.12 6.29 12.27
N ASP A 51 5.47 6.85 13.42
CA ASP A 51 6.00 8.19 13.43
C ASP A 51 7.46 8.16 12.90
N GLY A 52 7.89 9.27 12.33
CA GLY A 52 9.28 9.44 11.91
C GLY A 52 10.16 9.92 13.07
N TRP A 53 11.44 10.17 12.75
CA TRP A 53 12.49 10.74 13.60
C TRP A 53 12.02 11.84 14.57
N CYS A 54 11.60 11.45 15.77
CA CYS A 54 11.27 12.36 16.85
C CYS A 54 12.49 12.59 17.74
N LEU A 55 13.46 13.39 17.28
CA LEU A 55 14.64 13.74 18.09
C LEU A 55 14.40 14.88 19.07
N TRP A 56 13.32 15.65 18.95
CA TRP A 56 13.00 16.73 19.89
C TRP A 56 11.48 16.84 20.01
N GLY A 57 10.99 16.48 21.19
CA GLY A 57 9.58 16.21 21.46
C GLY A 57 8.65 17.31 21.00
N ASP A 58 7.81 16.97 20.04
CA ASP A 58 6.38 17.29 20.04
C ASP A 58 5.72 16.28 19.09
N MET A 59 5.30 15.14 19.62
CA MET A 59 4.50 14.19 18.85
C MET A 59 3.07 14.72 18.88
N ALA A 60 2.66 15.40 17.82
CA ALA A 60 1.22 15.58 17.61
C ALA A 60 0.61 14.18 17.53
N ASP A 61 -0.31 13.85 18.45
CA ASP A 61 -1.05 12.59 18.48
C ASP A 61 -1.77 12.38 17.14
N THR A 62 -1.08 11.78 16.18
CA THR A 62 -1.59 11.59 14.83
C THR A 62 -2.26 10.24 14.79
N ALA A 63 -3.57 10.22 15.02
CA ALA A 63 -4.37 9.02 14.87
C ALA A 63 -4.59 8.71 13.38
N ILE A 64 -4.11 7.54 12.93
CA ILE A 64 -4.40 7.02 11.59
C ILE A 64 -5.63 6.11 11.70
N LYS A 65 -6.73 6.50 11.06
CA LYS A 65 -7.93 5.66 10.91
C LYS A 65 -7.83 4.84 9.63
N ILE A 66 -8.03 3.54 9.75
CA ILE A 66 -8.16 2.62 8.61
C ILE A 66 -9.61 2.16 8.56
N ASP A 67 -10.27 2.40 7.43
CA ASP A 67 -11.64 1.94 7.22
C ASP A 67 -11.70 0.44 6.90
N TYR A 68 -10.86 -0.03 5.98
CA TYR A 68 -10.80 -1.45 5.63
C TYR A 68 -9.43 -1.90 5.11
N PHE A 69 -9.19 -3.22 5.17
CA PHE A 69 -8.07 -3.91 4.54
C PHE A 69 -8.59 -5.11 3.76
N ARG A 70 -8.14 -5.30 2.52
CA ARG A 70 -8.58 -6.41 1.66
C ARG A 70 -7.40 -7.02 0.94
N ILE A 71 -7.39 -8.35 0.88
CA ILE A 71 -6.48 -9.13 0.05
C ILE A 71 -7.32 -9.74 -1.07
N LEU A 72 -6.98 -9.38 -2.31
CA LEU A 72 -7.67 -9.87 -3.49
C LEU A 72 -6.71 -10.76 -4.28
N ARG A 73 -7.12 -12.00 -4.57
CA ARG A 73 -6.40 -12.87 -5.49
C ARG A 73 -6.86 -12.54 -6.90
N ARG A 74 -5.94 -12.05 -7.74
CA ARG A 74 -6.21 -11.91 -9.17
C ARG A 74 -6.04 -13.29 -9.82
N PHE A 75 -7.13 -13.87 -10.30
CA PHE A 75 -7.04 -15.02 -11.20
C PHE A 75 -6.53 -14.52 -12.55
N ARG A 76 -5.53 -15.20 -13.12
CA ARG A 76 -5.24 -15.06 -14.54
C ARG A 76 -6.21 -15.98 -15.26
N ASP A 77 -6.90 -15.46 -16.26
CA ASP A 77 -7.49 -16.32 -17.27
C ASP A 77 -6.31 -16.98 -17.99
N GLU A 78 -6.13 -18.28 -17.80
CA GLU A 78 -5.23 -19.07 -18.63
C GLU A 78 -5.86 -19.11 -20.02
N THR A 79 -5.38 -18.27 -20.94
CA THR A 79 -5.67 -18.49 -22.37
C THR A 79 -5.07 -19.84 -22.78
N PRO A 80 -5.86 -20.75 -23.40
CA PRO A 80 -5.40 -22.08 -23.82
C PRO A 80 -4.20 -22.07 -24.75
#